data_AF-A0A955KS25-F1
#
_entry.id   AF-A0A955KS25-F1
#
_cell.length_a   1.000
_cell.length_b   1.000
_cell.length_c   1.000
_cell.angle_alpha   90.00
_cell.angle_beta   90.00
_cell.angle_gamma   90.00
#
_symmetry.space_group_name_H-M   'P 1'
#
loop_
_entity.id
_entity.type
_entity.pdbx_description
1 polymer ?
#
loop_
_entity_poly.entity_id
_entity_poly.type
_entity_poly.pdbx_seq_one_letter_code
_entity_poly.pdbx_strand_id
1 'polypeptide(L)'
;MTYTIQTLTASALNSNTALFAPADTGTGNAVMVFVTFLIISLVLTRIWMGILNHASVHHEPLSDTELRKRKPYLPSLHTIVATVVCTVGLLMLSLNTVGGIAPFTGPNGTTTAATFFAIVGVLSIAAQLLWAKSRQYVFAFTIGTIATFVLLGFHAMLFDPATPQDPFFMALGIVCTVVAWRFLFGHWSPTIKASVLGTFIFWLGVHMFFTEPPSERGARVLATVIALIPAVIWCLMFLKEHKQRLSLVILMFFSGMLSTAPILFYDALVRHQVELQFFLFRIVPENFTRSSNAFVTGNLVGVTGMRSTLLATLISFLLVGLIEELSKFWVLKKSGQRFFSSIDDVLQLGIIVAIGFAFAENVMNPSYFLAFVRQYLLTPEVPEWGAFMGNVLGRAILTN
;
A
#
# COMPACT_ATOMS: atom_id res chain seq x y z
N MET A 1 4.91 49.60 -36.53
CA MET A 1 4.25 48.41 -35.95
C MET A 1 4.65 48.37 -34.49
N THR A 2 3.73 48.81 -33.63
CA THR A 2 3.99 49.12 -32.22
C THR A 2 3.17 48.13 -31.42
N TYR A 3 3.82 47.20 -30.71
CA TYR A 3 3.13 46.23 -29.88
C TYR A 3 2.76 46.87 -28.55
N THR A 4 1.46 47.06 -28.35
CA THR A 4 0.86 47.51 -27.10
C THR A 4 0.85 46.33 -26.13
N ILE A 5 1.68 46.38 -25.09
CA ILE A 5 1.64 45.42 -23.98
C ILE A 5 0.44 45.78 -23.10
N GLN A 6 -0.61 44.97 -23.18
CA GLN A 6 -1.80 45.11 -22.38
C GLN A 6 -1.54 44.49 -21.00
N THR A 7 -1.29 45.35 -20.02
CA THR A 7 -1.21 45.01 -18.59
C THR A 7 -2.59 44.56 -18.10
N LEU A 8 -2.81 43.24 -18.08
CA LEU A 8 -3.94 42.62 -17.40
C LEU A 8 -3.78 42.80 -15.89
N THR A 9 -4.63 43.64 -15.32
CA THR A 9 -4.80 43.88 -13.89
C THR A 9 -5.20 42.59 -13.17
N ALA A 10 -4.29 42.06 -12.37
CA ALA A 10 -4.54 40.98 -11.42
C ALA A 10 -5.35 41.51 -10.23
N SER A 11 -6.68 41.52 -10.34
CA SER A 11 -7.58 41.93 -9.26
C SER A 11 -8.81 41.02 -9.12
N ALA A 12 -8.64 39.70 -9.25
CA ALA A 12 -9.73 38.73 -9.12
C ALA A 12 -9.32 37.38 -8.51
N LEU A 13 -8.36 37.37 -7.58
CA LEU A 13 -7.91 36.15 -6.91
C LEU A 13 -7.80 36.39 -5.40
N ASN A 14 -8.91 36.70 -4.74
CA ASN A 14 -8.96 36.79 -3.27
C ASN A 14 -10.35 36.50 -2.67
N SER A 15 -11.03 35.45 -3.17
CA SER A 15 -12.32 34.99 -2.59
C SER A 15 -12.35 33.53 -2.15
N ASN A 16 -11.22 32.81 -2.14
CA ASN A 16 -11.17 31.39 -1.74
C ASN A 16 -10.64 31.13 -0.32
N THR A 17 -10.46 32.17 0.52
CA THR A 17 -10.09 31.99 1.94
C THR A 17 -11.26 31.60 2.85
N ALA A 18 -12.47 31.42 2.31
CA ALA A 18 -13.63 30.95 3.06
C ALA A 18 -13.84 29.41 3.02
N LEU A 19 -12.93 28.63 2.41
CA LEU A 19 -13.04 27.16 2.38
C LEU A 19 -12.68 26.48 3.71
N PHE A 20 -12.18 27.26 4.68
CA PHE A 20 -11.98 26.87 6.08
C PHE A 20 -12.59 27.91 7.01
N ALA A 21 -13.82 28.35 6.74
CA ALA A 21 -14.62 28.92 7.82
C ALA A 21 -14.66 27.85 8.93
N PRO A 22 -14.14 28.12 10.15
CA PRO A 22 -14.28 27.17 11.24
C PRO A 22 -15.77 26.95 11.39
N ALA A 23 -16.22 25.72 11.14
CA ALA A 23 -17.56 25.34 11.50
C ALA A 23 -17.67 25.66 12.99
N ASP A 24 -18.49 26.65 13.34
CA ASP A 24 -18.80 27.07 14.72
C ASP A 24 -19.67 25.99 15.41
N THR A 25 -19.43 24.73 15.07
CA THR A 25 -19.87 23.54 15.76
C THR A 25 -18.91 23.38 16.92
N GLY A 26 -19.36 23.73 18.12
CA GLY A 26 -18.56 23.74 19.34
C GLY A 26 -17.56 22.58 19.38
N THR A 27 -16.29 22.91 19.57
CA THR A 27 -15.13 22.01 19.66
C THR A 27 -15.38 20.77 20.53
N GLY A 28 -16.30 20.86 21.50
CA GLY A 28 -16.78 19.71 22.29
C GLY A 28 -17.40 18.57 21.48
N ASN A 29 -18.18 18.85 20.43
CA ASN A 29 -18.82 17.81 19.62
C ASN A 29 -17.80 17.06 18.75
N ALA A 30 -16.83 17.76 18.17
CA ALA A 30 -15.78 17.13 17.37
C ALA A 30 -14.88 16.20 18.21
N VAL A 31 -14.50 16.64 19.43
CA VAL A 31 -13.71 15.83 20.37
C VAL A 31 -14.49 14.60 20.81
N MET A 32 -15.77 14.75 21.16
CA MET A 32 -16.62 13.63 21.58
C MET A 32 -16.79 12.60 20.46
N VAL A 33 -17.01 13.05 19.21
CA VAL A 33 -17.12 12.17 18.04
C VAL A 33 -15.82 11.41 17.80
N PHE A 34 -14.67 12.09 17.84
CA PHE A 34 -13.35 11.45 17.66
C PHE A 34 -13.01 10.43 18.76
N VAL A 35 -13.29 10.74 20.02
CA VAL A 35 -13.05 9.82 21.14
C VAL A 35 -13.95 8.59 21.04
N THR A 36 -15.24 8.80 20.78
CA THR A 36 -16.21 7.71 20.56
C THR A 36 -15.76 6.80 19.43
N PHE A 37 -15.26 7.42 18.35
CA PHE A 37 -14.71 6.75 17.19
C PHE A 37 -13.46 5.92 17.47
N LEU A 38 -12.51 6.44 18.25
CA LEU A 38 -11.30 5.72 18.62
C LEU A 38 -11.64 4.50 19.48
N ILE A 39 -12.60 4.65 20.41
CA ILE A 39 -13.10 3.56 21.24
C ILE A 39 -13.76 2.48 20.37
N ILE A 40 -14.67 2.85 19.47
CA ILE A 40 -15.34 1.90 18.56
C ILE A 40 -14.31 1.17 17.70
N SER A 41 -13.33 1.89 17.15
CA SER A 41 -12.26 1.33 16.32
C SER A 41 -11.40 0.32 17.07
N LEU A 42 -11.02 0.62 18.32
CA LEU A 42 -10.25 -0.29 19.17
C LEU A 42 -11.06 -1.54 19.54
N VAL A 43 -12.34 -1.38 19.88
CA VAL A 43 -13.25 -2.50 20.21
C VAL A 43 -13.44 -3.40 19.00
N LEU A 44 -13.76 -2.85 17.83
CA LEU A 44 -13.90 -3.60 16.58
C LEU A 44 -12.63 -4.35 16.23
N THR A 45 -11.47 -3.69 16.33
CA THR A 45 -10.17 -4.32 16.08
C THR A 45 -9.95 -5.51 17.01
N ARG A 46 -10.21 -5.35 18.31
CA ARG A 46 -10.08 -6.44 19.31
C ARG A 46 -10.98 -7.61 18.99
N ILE A 47 -12.23 -7.37 18.59
CA ILE A 47 -13.18 -8.44 18.29
C ILE A 47 -12.83 -9.13 16.98
N TRP A 48 -12.55 -8.38 15.92
CA TRP A 48 -12.07 -8.94 14.65
C TRP A 48 -10.86 -9.82 14.90
N MET A 49 -9.91 -9.35 15.70
CA MET A 49 -8.76 -10.17 16.08
C MET A 49 -9.14 -11.47 16.80
N GLY A 50 -10.16 -11.46 17.66
CA GLY A 50 -10.68 -12.66 18.30
C GLY A 50 -11.28 -13.66 17.30
N ILE A 51 -12.15 -13.18 16.40
CA ILE A 51 -12.80 -14.00 15.36
C ILE A 51 -11.75 -14.62 14.44
N LEU A 52 -10.80 -13.80 13.99
CA LEU A 52 -9.71 -14.20 13.11
C LEU A 52 -8.79 -15.25 13.75
N ASN A 53 -8.42 -15.05 15.01
CA ASN A 53 -7.62 -16.04 15.74
C ASN A 53 -8.39 -17.36 15.90
N HIS A 54 -9.70 -17.31 16.11
CA HIS A 54 -10.51 -18.53 16.19
C HIS A 54 -10.58 -19.26 14.84
N ALA A 55 -10.80 -18.54 13.74
CA ALA A 55 -10.83 -19.12 12.40
C ALA A 55 -9.51 -19.82 12.02
N SER A 56 -8.36 -19.32 12.50
CA SER A 56 -7.06 -19.94 12.23
C SER A 56 -6.80 -21.25 12.99
N VAL A 57 -7.46 -21.49 14.13
CA VAL A 57 -7.18 -22.66 15.00
C VAL A 57 -7.52 -23.98 14.32
N HIS A 58 -8.47 -23.99 13.39
CA HIS A 58 -8.88 -25.21 12.68
C HIS A 58 -7.94 -25.64 11.56
N HIS A 59 -6.86 -24.89 11.28
CA HIS A 59 -6.02 -25.10 10.10
C HIS A 59 -4.55 -25.38 10.42
N GLU A 60 -4.21 -25.53 11.70
CA GLU A 60 -2.86 -25.90 12.11
C GLU A 60 -2.70 -27.44 12.14
N PRO A 61 -1.63 -28.00 11.53
CA PRO A 61 -1.34 -29.43 11.59
C PRO A 61 -1.07 -29.86 13.04
N LEU A 62 -1.57 -31.05 13.42
CA LEU A 62 -1.60 -31.61 14.78
C LEU A 62 -0.25 -31.76 15.52
N SER A 63 0.88 -31.37 14.91
CA SER A 63 2.22 -31.60 15.45
C SER A 63 2.66 -30.63 16.55
N ASP A 64 2.02 -29.46 16.70
CA ASP A 64 2.34 -28.52 17.79
C ASP A 64 1.48 -28.78 19.03
N THR A 65 1.89 -29.78 19.82
CA THR A 65 1.27 -30.21 21.08
C THR A 65 1.16 -29.09 22.13
N GLU A 66 1.97 -28.03 22.01
CA GLU A 66 1.93 -26.87 22.92
C GLU A 66 0.81 -25.87 22.60
N LEU A 67 0.40 -25.76 21.33
CA LEU A 67 -0.69 -24.85 20.92
C LEU A 67 -2.06 -25.33 21.41
N ARG A 68 -2.23 -26.65 21.60
CA ARG A 68 -3.44 -27.26 22.17
C ARG A 68 -3.77 -26.80 23.60
N LYS A 69 -2.78 -26.29 24.35
CA LYS A 69 -3.00 -25.75 25.71
C LYS A 69 -3.57 -24.34 25.72
N ARG A 70 -3.46 -23.58 24.62
CA ARG A 70 -4.12 -22.28 24.52
C ARG A 70 -5.58 -22.51 24.16
N LYS A 71 -6.48 -22.44 25.14
CA LYS A 71 -7.91 -22.39 24.89
C LYS A 71 -8.16 -21.22 23.92
N PRO A 72 -8.60 -21.46 22.68
CA PRO A 72 -8.87 -20.38 21.75
C PRO A 72 -9.96 -19.51 22.36
N TYR A 73 -9.69 -18.21 22.48
CA TYR A 73 -10.68 -17.25 22.94
C TYR A 73 -11.80 -17.19 21.91
N LEU A 74 -12.90 -17.87 22.20
CA LEU A 74 -14.15 -17.75 21.46
C LEU A 74 -14.86 -16.49 21.97
N PRO A 75 -14.92 -15.40 21.17
CA PRO A 75 -15.77 -14.29 21.54
C PRO A 75 -17.23 -14.76 21.68
N SER A 76 -17.98 -14.15 22.59
CA SER A 76 -19.39 -14.50 22.78
C SER A 76 -20.19 -14.36 21.48
N LEU A 77 -21.25 -15.15 21.30
CA LEU A 77 -22.11 -15.07 20.10
C LEU A 77 -22.61 -13.63 19.85
N HIS A 78 -22.97 -12.90 20.92
CA HIS A 78 -23.35 -11.50 20.85
C HIS A 78 -22.23 -10.62 20.28
N THR A 79 -20.99 -10.86 20.70
CA THR A 79 -19.80 -10.15 20.22
C THR A 79 -19.56 -10.41 18.72
N ILE A 80 -19.77 -11.63 18.26
CA ILE A 80 -19.67 -12.00 16.83
C ILE A 80 -20.76 -11.28 16.03
N VAL A 81 -22.02 -11.40 16.44
CA VAL A 81 -23.17 -10.77 15.76
C VAL A 81 -23.01 -9.25 15.72
N ALA A 82 -22.68 -8.62 16.84
CA ALA A 82 -22.46 -7.17 16.90
C ALA A 82 -21.34 -6.71 15.96
N THR A 83 -20.28 -7.50 15.81
CA THR A 83 -19.16 -7.17 14.93
C THR A 83 -19.53 -7.34 13.47
N VAL A 84 -20.29 -8.38 13.12
CA VAL A 84 -20.82 -8.55 11.77
C VAL A 84 -21.74 -7.39 11.42
N VAL A 85 -22.70 -7.06 12.29
CA VAL A 85 -23.63 -5.93 12.08
C VAL A 85 -22.87 -4.61 11.96
N CYS A 86 -21.91 -4.34 12.84
CA CYS A 86 -21.13 -3.11 12.79
C CYS A 86 -20.23 -3.04 11.54
N THR A 87 -19.65 -4.16 11.12
CA THR A 87 -18.85 -4.20 9.88
C THR A 87 -19.73 -4.00 8.65
N VAL A 88 -20.91 -4.61 8.61
CA VAL A 88 -21.89 -4.38 7.54
C VAL A 88 -22.38 -2.94 7.55
N GLY A 89 -22.63 -2.35 8.72
CA GLY A 89 -22.98 -0.94 8.86
C GLY A 89 -21.89 -0.01 8.35
N LEU A 90 -20.63 -0.25 8.75
CA LEU A 90 -19.47 0.50 8.26
C LEU A 90 -19.27 0.32 6.76
N LEU A 91 -19.50 -0.89 6.23
CA LEU A 91 -19.44 -1.16 4.80
C LEU A 91 -20.55 -0.40 4.05
N MET A 92 -21.78 -0.38 4.57
CA MET A 92 -22.88 0.36 3.96
C MET A 92 -22.61 1.87 3.96
N LEU A 93 -22.05 2.41 5.04
CA LEU A 93 -21.60 3.81 5.09
C LEU A 93 -20.46 4.06 4.09
N SER A 94 -19.57 3.07 3.91
CA SER A 94 -18.42 3.18 3.03
C SER A 94 -18.77 3.04 1.54
N LEU A 95 -19.91 2.45 1.17
CA LEU A 95 -20.32 2.31 -0.23
C LEU A 95 -20.45 3.67 -0.95
N ASN A 96 -20.84 4.73 -0.23
CA ASN A 96 -20.96 6.07 -0.79
C ASN A 96 -19.63 6.60 -1.32
N THR A 97 -18.53 6.27 -0.65
CA THR A 97 -17.19 6.76 -1.02
C THR A 97 -16.53 5.84 -2.05
N VAL A 98 -16.89 4.55 -2.06
CA VAL A 98 -16.37 3.57 -3.03
C VAL A 98 -16.83 3.87 -4.46
N GLY A 99 -17.96 4.56 -4.65
CA GLY A 99 -18.41 5.01 -5.98
C GLY A 99 -17.47 5.98 -6.69
N GLY A 100 -16.54 6.62 -5.96
CA GLY A 100 -15.47 7.45 -6.53
C GLY A 100 -14.21 6.68 -6.92
N ILE A 101 -14.13 5.38 -6.61
CA ILE A 101 -12.93 4.56 -6.79
C ILE A 101 -13.05 3.76 -8.08
N ALA A 102 -12.07 3.88 -8.98
CA ALA A 102 -12.02 3.03 -10.17
C ALA A 102 -11.92 1.54 -9.79
N PRO A 103 -12.65 0.62 -10.44
CA PRO A 103 -13.37 0.78 -11.72
C PRO A 103 -14.82 1.30 -11.60
N PHE A 104 -15.28 1.71 -10.43
CA PHE A 104 -16.66 2.12 -10.19
C PHE A 104 -16.89 3.62 -10.41
N THR A 105 -15.99 4.36 -11.04
CA THR A 105 -16.17 5.80 -11.26
C THR A 105 -17.36 6.07 -12.19
N GLY A 106 -18.25 7.00 -11.80
CA GLY A 106 -19.36 7.47 -12.64
C GLY A 106 -20.63 7.81 -11.87
N PRO A 107 -21.69 8.28 -12.55
CA PRO A 107 -22.96 8.68 -11.90
C PRO A 107 -23.65 7.50 -11.19
N ASN A 108 -23.40 6.27 -11.65
CA ASN A 108 -23.90 5.04 -11.05
C ASN A 108 -22.80 4.28 -10.28
N GLY A 109 -21.76 4.97 -9.84
CA GLY A 109 -20.61 4.33 -9.21
C GLY A 109 -20.95 3.58 -7.94
N THR A 110 -21.72 4.20 -7.05
CA THR A 110 -22.17 3.58 -5.80
C THR A 110 -23.03 2.34 -6.05
N THR A 111 -23.94 2.39 -7.02
CA THR A 111 -24.83 1.25 -7.33
C THR A 111 -24.08 0.11 -8.00
N THR A 112 -23.14 0.41 -8.89
CA THR A 112 -22.27 -0.60 -9.52
C THR A 112 -21.33 -1.25 -8.50
N ALA A 113 -20.71 -0.48 -7.60
CA ALA A 113 -19.92 -1.00 -6.50
C ALA A 113 -20.74 -1.90 -5.58
N ALA A 114 -21.92 -1.44 -5.12
CA ALA A 114 -22.81 -2.22 -4.27
C ALA A 114 -23.23 -3.54 -4.93
N THR A 115 -23.59 -3.49 -6.21
CA THR A 115 -23.95 -4.69 -6.99
C THR A 115 -22.77 -5.65 -7.11
N PHE A 116 -21.56 -5.13 -7.39
CA PHE A 116 -20.34 -5.92 -7.45
C PHE A 116 -20.06 -6.64 -6.12
N PHE A 117 -20.06 -5.93 -4.98
CA PHE A 117 -19.82 -6.54 -3.68
C PHE A 117 -20.92 -7.53 -3.27
N ALA A 118 -22.18 -7.27 -3.64
CA ALA A 118 -23.27 -8.21 -3.41
C ALA A 118 -23.04 -9.51 -4.20
N ILE A 119 -22.70 -9.41 -5.49
CA ILE A 119 -22.39 -10.58 -6.34
C ILE A 119 -21.18 -11.35 -5.79
N VAL A 120 -20.07 -10.65 -5.49
CA VAL A 120 -18.87 -11.28 -4.93
C VAL A 120 -19.19 -11.96 -3.59
N GLY A 121 -19.99 -11.32 -2.73
CA GLY A 121 -20.44 -11.91 -1.47
C GLY A 121 -21.24 -13.20 -1.66
N VAL A 122 -22.24 -13.19 -2.55
CA VAL A 122 -23.06 -14.38 -2.86
C VAL A 122 -22.20 -15.49 -3.47
N LEU A 123 -21.33 -15.17 -4.44
CA LEU A 123 -20.42 -16.12 -5.05
C LEU A 123 -19.44 -16.71 -4.04
N SER A 124 -18.92 -15.90 -3.12
CA SER A 124 -18.03 -16.36 -2.04
C SER A 124 -18.76 -17.31 -1.08
N ILE A 125 -20.01 -17.02 -0.70
CA ILE A 125 -20.81 -17.90 0.15
C ILE A 125 -21.08 -19.23 -0.59
N ALA A 126 -21.55 -19.15 -1.84
CA ALA A 126 -21.80 -20.34 -2.66
C ALA A 126 -20.54 -21.19 -2.83
N ALA A 127 -19.39 -20.56 -3.11
CA ALA A 127 -18.12 -21.24 -3.26
C ALA A 127 -17.64 -21.92 -1.97
N GLN A 128 -17.85 -21.30 -0.81
CA GLN A 128 -17.53 -21.91 0.49
C GLN A 128 -18.39 -23.14 0.82
N LEU A 129 -19.65 -23.13 0.35
CA LEU A 129 -20.58 -24.25 0.51
C LEU A 129 -20.28 -25.40 -0.46
N LEU A 130 -20.02 -25.08 -1.74
CA LEU A 130 -19.76 -26.07 -2.80
C LEU A 130 -18.37 -26.70 -2.70
N TRP A 131 -17.34 -25.93 -2.33
CA TRP A 131 -15.96 -26.39 -2.32
C TRP A 131 -15.32 -26.28 -0.94
N ALA A 132 -15.62 -27.24 -0.06
CA ALA A 132 -15.08 -27.29 1.29
C ALA A 132 -13.54 -27.23 1.35
N LYS A 133 -12.85 -27.82 0.36
CA LYS A 133 -11.37 -27.80 0.25
C LYS A 133 -10.81 -26.41 -0.10
N SER A 134 -11.60 -25.55 -0.74
CA SER A 134 -11.16 -24.23 -1.22
C SER A 134 -11.55 -23.08 -0.30
N ARG A 135 -12.14 -23.36 0.87
CA ARG A 135 -12.63 -22.34 1.82
C ARG A 135 -11.58 -21.30 2.19
N GLN A 136 -10.33 -21.73 2.37
CA GLN A 136 -9.21 -20.84 2.71
C GLN A 136 -8.92 -19.82 1.61
N TYR A 137 -8.98 -20.23 0.34
CA TYR A 137 -8.73 -19.35 -0.80
C TYR A 137 -9.88 -18.38 -1.02
N VAL A 138 -11.13 -18.84 -0.91
CA VAL A 138 -12.32 -17.98 -1.02
C VAL A 138 -12.32 -16.92 0.09
N PHE A 139 -11.97 -17.33 1.31
CA PHE A 139 -11.82 -16.42 2.43
C PHE A 139 -10.70 -15.40 2.19
N ALA A 140 -9.51 -15.85 1.78
CA ALA A 140 -8.38 -14.98 1.46
C ALA A 140 -8.72 -13.96 0.37
N PHE A 141 -9.37 -14.39 -0.70
CA PHE A 141 -9.80 -13.53 -1.80
C PHE A 141 -10.84 -12.50 -1.35
N THR A 142 -11.82 -12.92 -0.55
CA THR A 142 -12.86 -12.01 -0.03
C THR A 142 -12.26 -10.94 0.87
N ILE A 143 -11.43 -11.33 1.83
CA ILE A 143 -10.75 -10.41 2.74
C ILE A 143 -9.80 -9.49 1.98
N GLY A 144 -9.00 -10.02 1.05
CA GLY A 144 -8.10 -9.22 0.22
C GLY A 144 -8.86 -8.19 -0.61
N THR A 145 -9.98 -8.57 -1.22
CA THR A 145 -10.83 -7.66 -2.00
C THR A 145 -11.39 -6.53 -1.14
N ILE A 146 -12.03 -6.85 -0.01
CA ILE A 146 -12.59 -5.84 0.89
C ILE A 146 -11.50 -4.90 1.40
N ALA A 147 -10.38 -5.45 1.88
CA ALA A 147 -9.28 -4.66 2.40
C ALA A 147 -8.71 -3.71 1.35
N THR A 148 -8.60 -4.16 0.10
CA THR A 148 -8.06 -3.31 -0.99
C THR A 148 -8.95 -2.12 -1.26
N PHE A 149 -10.26 -2.32 -1.43
CA PHE A 149 -11.17 -1.20 -1.73
C PHE A 149 -11.29 -0.22 -0.57
N VAL A 150 -11.27 -0.70 0.68
CA VAL A 150 -11.21 0.18 1.85
C VAL A 150 -9.92 1.00 1.85
N LEU A 151 -8.76 0.38 1.59
CA LEU A 151 -7.48 1.09 1.54
C LEU A 151 -7.35 2.04 0.35
N LEU A 152 -7.93 1.70 -0.81
CA LEU A 152 -8.00 2.60 -1.97
C LEU A 152 -8.86 3.82 -1.69
N GLY A 153 -10.01 3.64 -1.03
CA GLY A 153 -10.83 4.77 -0.61
C GLY A 153 -10.12 5.62 0.42
N PHE A 154 -9.34 4.98 1.30
CA PHE A 154 -8.58 5.69 2.33
C PHE A 154 -7.46 6.51 1.70
N HIS A 155 -6.79 5.96 0.70
CA HIS A 155 -5.83 6.69 -0.12
C HIS A 155 -6.49 7.87 -0.83
N ALA A 156 -7.64 7.68 -1.48
CA ALA A 156 -8.36 8.77 -2.15
C ALA A 156 -8.70 9.90 -1.17
N MET A 157 -9.21 9.60 0.03
CA MET A 157 -9.51 10.63 1.03
C MET A 157 -8.28 11.36 1.57
N LEU A 158 -7.13 10.69 1.65
CA LEU A 158 -5.90 11.30 2.13
C LEU A 158 -5.24 12.21 1.09
N PHE A 159 -5.30 11.83 -0.19
CA PHE A 159 -4.46 12.43 -1.22
C PHE A 159 -5.23 13.17 -2.33
N ASP A 160 -6.54 12.95 -2.48
CA ASP A 160 -7.36 13.66 -3.43
C ASP A 160 -8.13 14.82 -2.75
N PRO A 161 -7.74 16.09 -2.99
CA PRO A 161 -8.40 17.24 -2.38
C PRO A 161 -9.85 17.43 -2.87
N ALA A 162 -10.25 16.81 -3.98
CA ALA A 162 -11.63 16.85 -4.45
C ALA A 162 -12.57 15.90 -3.68
N THR A 163 -12.02 14.91 -2.99
CA THR A 163 -12.81 13.93 -2.24
C THR A 163 -13.20 14.49 -0.86
N PRO A 164 -14.49 14.55 -0.50
CA PRO A 164 -14.92 14.96 0.83
C PRO A 164 -14.31 14.08 1.92
N GLN A 165 -13.71 14.70 2.94
CA GLN A 165 -13.12 13.99 4.06
C GLN A 165 -14.23 13.48 5.01
N ASP A 166 -14.55 12.18 4.91
CA ASP A 166 -15.44 11.51 5.85
C ASP A 166 -14.62 10.91 7.01
N PRO A 167 -14.77 11.43 8.25
CA PRO A 167 -14.04 10.91 9.40
C PRO A 167 -14.31 9.42 9.63
N PHE A 168 -15.54 8.93 9.43
CA PHE A 168 -15.91 7.53 9.66
C PHE A 168 -15.16 6.58 8.73
N PHE A 169 -15.06 6.96 7.46
CA PHE A 169 -14.29 6.19 6.50
C PHE A 169 -12.78 6.26 6.80
N MET A 170 -12.26 7.40 7.29
CA MET A 170 -10.87 7.47 7.76
C MET A 170 -10.60 6.48 8.91
N ALA A 171 -11.51 6.27 9.88
CA ALA A 171 -11.34 5.18 10.87
C ALA A 171 -11.25 3.87 10.16
N LEU A 172 -12.21 3.60 9.28
CA LEU A 172 -12.33 2.32 8.63
C LEU A 172 -11.02 2.01 7.88
N GLY A 173 -10.43 3.02 7.22
CA GLY A 173 -9.12 2.95 6.59
C GLY A 173 -7.98 2.65 7.58
N ILE A 174 -7.93 3.35 8.72
CA ILE A 174 -6.92 3.11 9.77
C ILE A 174 -7.07 1.70 10.38
N VAL A 175 -8.28 1.31 10.76
CA VAL A 175 -8.61 -0.01 11.29
C VAL A 175 -8.24 -1.08 10.27
N CYS A 176 -8.61 -0.89 9.00
CA CYS A 176 -8.25 -1.79 7.92
C CYS A 176 -6.74 -1.87 7.73
N THR A 177 -6.00 -0.77 7.90
CA THR A 177 -4.53 -0.77 7.87
C THR A 177 -3.94 -1.59 9.01
N VAL A 178 -4.43 -1.41 10.24
CA VAL A 178 -4.00 -2.19 11.42
C VAL A 178 -4.32 -3.68 11.25
N VAL A 179 -5.51 -3.98 10.73
CA VAL A 179 -5.97 -5.34 10.46
C VAL A 179 -5.14 -5.98 9.33
N ALA A 180 -4.89 -5.27 8.22
CA ALA A 180 -4.02 -5.69 7.12
C ALA A 180 -2.59 -5.95 7.60
N TRP A 181 -2.03 -5.06 8.42
CA TRP A 181 -0.74 -5.24 9.05
C TRP A 181 -0.68 -6.53 9.86
N ARG A 182 -1.71 -6.77 10.68
CA ARG A 182 -1.77 -7.97 11.51
C ARG A 182 -2.05 -9.23 10.70
N PHE A 183 -2.76 -9.16 9.58
CA PHE A 183 -2.87 -10.28 8.64
C PHE A 183 -1.51 -10.65 8.06
N LEU A 184 -0.73 -9.66 7.63
CA LEU A 184 0.56 -9.87 7.00
C LEU A 184 1.58 -10.49 7.99
N PHE A 185 1.66 -9.93 9.20
CA PHE A 185 2.65 -10.33 10.20
C PHE A 185 2.11 -11.28 11.28
N GLY A 186 0.85 -11.71 11.17
CA GLY A 186 0.19 -12.60 12.12
C GLY A 186 0.60 -14.07 12.00
N HIS A 187 -0.04 -14.94 12.79
CA HIS A 187 0.23 -16.39 12.84
C HIS A 187 -0.47 -17.17 11.72
N TRP A 188 -0.69 -16.53 10.57
CA TRP A 188 -1.51 -17.11 9.51
C TRP A 188 -0.69 -18.06 8.65
N SER A 189 -1.36 -19.04 8.04
CA SER A 189 -0.69 -19.93 7.10
C SER A 189 -0.11 -19.11 5.94
N PRO A 190 1.13 -19.42 5.48
CA PRO A 190 1.76 -18.68 4.39
C PRO A 190 0.91 -18.60 3.13
N THR A 191 0.17 -19.66 2.82
CA THR A 191 -0.73 -19.75 1.68
C THR A 191 -1.86 -18.72 1.74
N ILE A 192 -2.50 -18.55 2.91
CA ILE A 192 -3.57 -17.56 3.07
C ILE A 192 -2.99 -16.14 2.95
N LYS A 193 -1.84 -15.88 3.59
CA LYS A 193 -1.18 -14.57 3.50
C LYS A 193 -0.81 -14.20 2.06
N ALA A 194 -0.17 -15.13 1.35
CA ALA A 194 0.19 -14.95 -0.06
C ALA A 194 -1.05 -14.72 -0.93
N SER A 195 -2.16 -15.42 -0.66
CA SER A 195 -3.42 -15.25 -1.39
C SER A 195 -4.10 -13.90 -1.14
N VAL A 196 -4.16 -13.45 0.13
CA VAL A 196 -4.68 -12.12 0.50
C VAL A 196 -3.87 -11.02 -0.18
N LEU A 197 -2.53 -11.12 -0.09
CA LEU A 197 -1.62 -10.13 -0.62
C LEU A 197 -1.59 -10.12 -2.15
N GLY A 198 -1.66 -11.29 -2.78
CA GLY A 198 -1.82 -11.40 -4.23
C GLY A 198 -3.15 -10.81 -4.71
N THR A 199 -4.24 -11.02 -3.97
CA THR A 199 -5.54 -10.39 -4.26
C THR A 199 -5.45 -8.87 -4.11
N PHE A 200 -4.73 -8.39 -3.09
CA PHE A 200 -4.49 -6.95 -2.90
C PHE A 200 -3.73 -6.33 -4.06
N ILE A 201 -2.60 -6.93 -4.46
CA ILE A 201 -1.79 -6.47 -5.59
C ILE A 201 -2.59 -6.53 -6.90
N PHE A 202 -3.40 -7.57 -7.09
CA PHE A 202 -4.28 -7.69 -8.26
C PHE A 202 -5.25 -6.51 -8.36
N TRP A 203 -5.99 -6.22 -7.29
CA TRP A 203 -6.95 -5.11 -7.27
C TRP A 203 -6.27 -3.75 -7.37
N LEU A 204 -5.10 -3.59 -6.76
CA LEU A 204 -4.29 -2.38 -6.93
C LEU A 204 -3.88 -2.19 -8.39
N GLY A 205 -3.45 -3.27 -9.08
CA GLY A 205 -3.12 -3.24 -10.51
C GLY A 205 -4.33 -2.90 -11.39
N VAL A 206 -5.50 -3.48 -11.09
CA VAL A 206 -6.77 -3.13 -11.75
C VAL A 206 -7.08 -1.65 -11.54
N HIS A 207 -7.01 -1.16 -10.30
CA HIS A 207 -7.27 0.24 -9.99
C HIS A 207 -6.32 1.17 -10.78
N MET A 208 -5.01 0.89 -10.75
CA MET A 208 -4.00 1.63 -11.51
C MET A 208 -4.30 1.62 -13.01
N PHE A 209 -4.74 0.48 -13.56
CA PHE A 209 -5.08 0.36 -14.97
C PHE A 209 -6.28 1.24 -15.36
N PHE A 210 -7.28 1.38 -14.49
CA PHE A 210 -8.48 2.18 -14.79
C PHE A 210 -8.33 3.67 -14.48
N THR A 211 -7.49 4.06 -13.52
CA THR A 211 -7.29 5.49 -13.15
C THR A 211 -6.39 6.24 -14.11
N GLU A 212 -5.44 5.57 -14.76
CA GLU A 212 -4.51 6.26 -15.64
C GLU A 212 -5.13 6.68 -16.98
N PRO A 213 -4.62 7.73 -17.63
CA PRO A 213 -5.01 8.06 -19.00
C PRO A 213 -4.52 6.97 -19.99
N PRO A 214 -5.22 6.75 -21.12
CA PRO A 214 -4.92 5.66 -22.05
C PRO A 214 -3.47 5.61 -22.56
N SER A 215 -2.84 6.78 -22.72
CA SER A 215 -1.43 6.89 -23.16
C SER A 215 -0.44 6.36 -22.13
N GLU A 216 -0.72 6.53 -20.83
CA GLU A 216 0.16 6.08 -19.75
C GLU A 216 -0.08 4.60 -19.42
N ARG A 217 -1.32 4.10 -19.63
CA ARG A 217 -1.65 2.68 -19.39
C ARG A 217 -0.76 1.74 -20.18
N GLY A 218 -0.55 2.03 -21.47
CA GLY A 218 0.30 1.21 -22.34
C GLY A 218 1.74 1.20 -21.84
N ALA A 219 2.27 2.37 -21.47
CA ALA A 219 3.61 2.52 -20.92
C ALA A 219 3.77 1.76 -19.61
N ARG A 220 2.80 1.84 -18.70
CA ARG A 220 2.85 1.17 -17.40
C ARG A 220 2.72 -0.34 -17.52
N VAL A 221 1.82 -0.84 -18.38
CA VAL A 221 1.70 -2.28 -18.65
C VAL A 221 3.00 -2.80 -19.23
N LEU A 222 3.57 -2.11 -20.22
CA LEU A 222 4.85 -2.49 -20.82
C LEU A 222 5.99 -2.47 -19.79
N ALA A 223 6.07 -1.42 -18.97
CA ALA A 223 7.00 -1.30 -17.86
C ALA A 223 6.85 -2.46 -16.86
N THR A 224 5.62 -2.80 -16.48
CA THR A 224 5.36 -3.90 -15.55
C THR A 224 5.78 -5.25 -16.14
N VAL A 225 5.46 -5.50 -17.41
CA VAL A 225 5.84 -6.74 -18.10
C VAL A 225 7.36 -6.85 -18.19
N ILE A 226 8.07 -5.79 -18.58
CA ILE A 226 9.53 -5.82 -18.68
C ILE A 226 10.19 -5.99 -17.31
N ALA A 227 9.69 -5.30 -16.27
CA ALA A 227 10.18 -5.45 -14.91
C ALA A 227 9.91 -6.85 -14.32
N LEU A 228 8.85 -7.53 -14.79
CA LEU A 228 8.50 -8.88 -14.34
C LEU A 228 9.46 -9.94 -14.88
N ILE A 229 10.07 -9.75 -16.05
CA ILE A 229 11.00 -10.72 -16.65
C ILE A 229 12.16 -11.07 -15.71
N PRO A 230 13.00 -10.12 -15.26
CA PRO A 230 14.11 -10.44 -14.35
C PRO A 230 13.60 -10.98 -13.02
N ALA A 231 12.51 -10.43 -12.48
CA ALA A 231 11.92 -10.91 -11.22
C ALA A 231 11.53 -12.39 -11.30
N VAL A 232 10.87 -12.80 -12.40
CA VAL A 232 10.47 -14.19 -12.64
C VAL A 232 11.68 -15.09 -12.86
N ILE A 233 12.68 -14.67 -13.65
CA ILE A 233 13.91 -15.46 -13.87
C ILE A 233 14.60 -15.75 -12.54
N TRP A 234 14.82 -14.73 -11.72
CA TRP A 234 15.43 -14.90 -10.41
C TRP A 234 14.57 -15.77 -9.49
N CYS A 235 13.26 -15.51 -9.42
CA CYS A 235 12.36 -16.35 -8.62
C CYS A 235 12.41 -17.82 -9.07
N LEU A 236 12.40 -18.11 -10.37
CA LEU A 236 12.49 -19.48 -10.90
C LEU A 236 13.82 -20.16 -10.56
N MET A 237 14.92 -19.43 -10.57
CA MET A 237 16.23 -19.95 -10.14
C MET A 237 16.20 -20.39 -8.66
N PHE A 238 15.66 -19.56 -7.77
CA PHE A 238 15.55 -19.90 -6.34
C PHE A 238 14.45 -20.93 -6.03
N LEU A 239 13.41 -21.01 -6.86
CA LEU A 239 12.32 -21.98 -6.71
C LEU A 239 12.77 -23.42 -6.95
N LYS A 240 13.88 -23.64 -7.68
CA LYS A 240 14.43 -24.99 -7.87
C LYS A 240 14.85 -25.60 -6.53
N GLU A 241 15.37 -24.78 -5.61
CA GLU A 241 15.81 -25.18 -4.27
C GLU A 241 14.60 -25.31 -3.31
N HIS A 242 13.62 -24.42 -3.43
CA HIS A 242 12.46 -24.35 -2.51
C HIS A 242 11.15 -24.87 -3.10
N LYS A 243 11.18 -25.90 -3.97
CA LYS A 243 9.95 -26.44 -4.61
C LYS A 243 8.85 -26.80 -3.61
N GLN A 244 9.23 -27.28 -2.43
CA GLN A 244 8.28 -27.67 -1.38
C GLN A 244 7.64 -26.46 -0.65
N ARG A 245 8.22 -25.26 -0.78
CA ARG A 245 7.83 -24.05 -0.05
C ARG A 245 7.52 -22.87 -0.98
N LEU A 246 6.94 -23.13 -2.15
CA LEU A 246 6.55 -22.10 -3.14
C LEU A 246 5.70 -20.97 -2.51
N SER A 247 4.75 -21.30 -1.63
CA SER A 247 3.93 -20.31 -0.94
C SER A 247 4.74 -19.35 -0.06
N LEU A 248 5.84 -19.83 0.53
CA LEU A 248 6.76 -19.00 1.31
C LEU A 248 7.55 -18.06 0.41
N VAL A 249 8.09 -18.56 -0.71
CA VAL A 249 8.82 -17.74 -1.68
C VAL A 249 7.93 -16.60 -2.21
N ILE A 250 6.70 -16.92 -2.62
CA ILE A 250 5.71 -15.92 -3.07
C ILE A 250 5.39 -14.93 -1.95
N LEU A 251 5.19 -15.42 -0.71
CA LEU A 251 4.96 -14.55 0.44
C LEU A 251 6.13 -13.59 0.68
N MET A 252 7.37 -14.07 0.63
CA MET A 252 8.55 -13.23 0.84
C MET A 252 8.72 -12.20 -0.28
N PHE A 253 8.47 -12.58 -1.53
CA PHE A 253 8.49 -11.66 -2.67
C PHE A 253 7.47 -10.52 -2.48
N PHE A 254 6.21 -10.86 -2.21
CA PHE A 254 5.19 -9.84 -1.99
C PHE A 254 5.40 -9.05 -0.69
N SER A 255 5.98 -9.66 0.35
CA SER A 255 6.36 -8.93 1.55
C SER A 255 7.46 -7.91 1.23
N GLY A 256 8.41 -8.27 0.37
CA GLY A 256 9.40 -7.35 -0.21
C GLY A 256 8.76 -6.18 -0.94
N MET A 257 7.77 -6.45 -1.81
CA MET A 257 6.99 -5.39 -2.44
C MET A 257 6.36 -4.45 -1.40
N LEU A 258 5.74 -4.98 -0.36
CA LEU A 258 5.12 -4.18 0.70
C LEU A 258 6.13 -3.41 1.55
N SER A 259 7.39 -3.86 1.65
CA SER A 259 8.42 -3.13 2.40
C SER A 259 8.77 -1.77 1.77
N THR A 260 8.37 -1.52 0.51
CA THR A 260 8.44 -0.19 -0.12
C THR A 260 7.35 0.77 0.39
N ALA A 261 6.25 0.25 0.95
CA ALA A 261 5.07 1.05 1.27
C ALA A 261 5.34 2.22 2.23
N PRO A 262 6.14 2.08 3.31
CA PRO A 262 6.44 3.20 4.20
C PRO A 262 7.17 4.35 3.47
N ILE A 263 8.09 4.01 2.57
CA ILE A 263 8.88 4.99 1.81
C ILE A 263 7.98 5.69 0.78
N LEU A 264 7.20 4.92 0.01
CA LEU A 264 6.26 5.48 -0.97
C LEU A 264 5.16 6.30 -0.30
N PHE A 265 4.68 5.88 0.87
CA PHE A 265 3.71 6.63 1.66
C PHE A 265 4.30 7.96 2.15
N TYR A 266 5.53 7.94 2.66
CA TYR A 266 6.22 9.16 3.06
C TYR A 266 6.40 10.13 1.88
N ASP A 267 6.87 9.63 0.74
CA ASP A 267 7.02 10.40 -0.49
C ASP A 267 5.67 10.98 -0.96
N ALA A 268 4.59 10.20 -0.89
CA ALA A 268 3.24 10.67 -1.20
C ALA A 268 2.80 11.82 -0.26
N LEU A 269 3.06 11.71 1.05
CA LEU A 269 2.78 12.78 2.02
C LEU A 269 3.55 14.06 1.69
N VAL A 270 4.85 13.95 1.35
CA VAL A 270 5.68 15.09 0.95
C VAL A 270 5.15 15.73 -0.34
N ARG A 271 4.82 14.94 -1.37
CA ARG A 271 4.36 15.46 -2.67
C ARG A 271 3.02 16.19 -2.57
N HIS A 272 2.09 15.67 -1.77
CA HIS A 272 0.76 16.26 -1.60
C HIS A 272 0.72 17.31 -0.48
N GLN A 273 1.84 17.57 0.21
CA GLN A 273 1.91 18.48 1.36
C GLN A 273 0.87 18.15 2.44
N VAL A 274 0.61 16.84 2.64
CA VAL A 274 -0.39 16.37 3.60
C VAL A 274 0.19 16.48 5.01
N GLU A 275 -0.45 17.29 5.82
CA GLU A 275 -0.12 17.46 7.24
C GLU A 275 -0.97 16.51 8.07
N LEU A 276 -0.33 15.59 8.80
CA LEU A 276 -1.06 14.70 9.70
C LEU A 276 -1.30 15.46 11.01
N GLN A 277 -2.51 15.98 11.16
CA GLN A 277 -2.93 16.70 12.36
C GLN A 277 -3.47 15.71 13.39
N PHE A 278 -2.73 15.54 14.49
CA PHE A 278 -3.21 14.87 15.69
C PHE A 278 -3.65 15.91 16.71
N PHE A 279 -4.51 15.52 17.64
CA PHE A 279 -5.09 16.43 18.64
C PHE A 279 -4.05 17.26 19.41
N LEU A 280 -2.86 16.70 19.68
CA LEU A 280 -1.81 17.35 20.48
C LEU A 280 -0.59 17.80 19.67
N PHE A 281 -0.43 17.34 18.43
CA PHE A 281 0.74 17.65 17.63
C PHE A 281 0.44 17.47 16.14
N ARG A 282 1.17 18.21 15.32
CA ARG A 282 1.10 18.11 13.86
C ARG A 282 2.38 17.46 13.37
N ILE A 283 2.26 16.39 12.59
CA ILE A 283 3.39 15.82 11.86
C ILE A 283 3.39 16.45 10.46
N VAL A 284 4.43 17.23 10.18
CA VAL A 284 4.69 17.79 8.85
C VAL A 284 5.77 16.93 8.19
N PRO A 285 5.49 16.30 7.04
CA PRO A 285 6.51 15.57 6.32
C PRO A 285 7.58 16.54 5.81
N GLU A 286 8.86 16.30 6.12
CA GLU A 286 9.96 17.12 5.65
C GLU A 286 10.61 16.53 4.38
N ASN A 287 10.97 17.38 3.42
CA ASN A 287 11.74 16.91 2.28
C ASN A 287 13.19 16.62 2.74
N PHE A 288 13.62 15.36 2.68
CA PHE A 288 14.97 14.93 3.09
C PHE A 288 16.07 15.77 2.45
N THR A 289 15.95 16.10 1.16
CA THR A 289 16.92 16.95 0.46
C THR A 289 16.98 18.35 1.07
N ARG A 290 15.83 18.90 1.47
CA ARG A 290 15.77 20.23 2.12
C ARG A 290 16.40 20.19 3.50
N SER A 291 16.10 19.18 4.31
CA SER A 291 16.65 19.04 5.67
C SER A 291 18.15 18.74 5.65
N SER A 292 18.62 17.90 4.71
CA SER A 292 20.05 17.67 4.49
C SER A 292 20.77 18.93 4.00
N ASN A 293 20.18 19.69 3.08
CA ASN A 293 20.74 20.97 2.65
C ASN A 293 20.84 21.94 3.84
N ALA A 294 19.77 22.11 4.61
CA ALA A 294 19.76 22.99 5.79
C ALA A 294 20.81 22.56 6.84
N PHE A 295 20.95 21.26 7.08
CA PHE A 295 21.96 20.72 7.99
C PHE A 295 23.38 21.03 7.51
N VAL A 296 23.68 20.78 6.23
CA VAL A 296 25.01 21.01 5.66
C VAL A 296 25.34 22.51 5.59
N THR A 297 24.42 23.35 5.12
CA THR A 297 24.66 24.80 5.01
C THR A 297 24.68 25.51 6.35
N GLY A 298 23.93 25.02 7.34
CA GLY A 298 23.81 25.63 8.66
C GLY A 298 24.91 25.24 9.63
N ASN A 299 25.41 24.00 9.57
CA ASN A 299 26.33 23.46 10.58
C ASN A 299 27.78 23.29 10.10
N LEU A 300 28.04 23.23 8.78
CA LEU A 300 29.39 23.05 8.25
C LEU A 300 29.96 24.38 7.75
N VAL A 301 30.56 25.13 8.68
CA VAL A 301 31.27 26.37 8.38
C VAL A 301 32.40 26.08 7.37
N GLY A 302 32.36 26.74 6.22
CA GLY A 302 33.38 26.62 5.16
C GLY A 302 33.05 25.66 4.02
N VAL A 303 31.90 24.97 4.04
CA VAL A 303 31.44 24.14 2.92
C VAL A 303 30.38 24.90 2.12
N THR A 304 30.80 25.69 1.13
CA THR A 304 29.90 26.42 0.23
C THR A 304 29.91 25.85 -1.20
N GLY A 305 28.87 26.18 -1.97
CA GLY A 305 28.75 25.79 -3.37
C GLY A 305 28.59 24.28 -3.59
N MET A 306 29.25 23.75 -4.62
CA MET A 306 29.09 22.38 -5.11
C MET A 306 29.35 21.31 -4.04
N ARG A 307 30.33 21.54 -3.13
CA ARG A 307 30.66 20.58 -2.06
C ARG A 307 29.50 20.39 -1.08
N SER A 308 28.76 21.46 -0.79
CA SER A 308 27.59 21.42 0.10
C SER A 308 26.48 20.58 -0.51
N THR A 309 26.19 20.80 -1.80
CA THR A 309 25.17 20.05 -2.54
C THR A 309 25.53 18.56 -2.65
N LEU A 310 26.78 18.23 -2.95
CA LEU A 310 27.24 16.84 -3.01
C LEU A 310 27.12 16.15 -1.64
N LEU A 311 27.51 16.83 -0.56
CA LEU A 311 27.43 16.27 0.78
C LEU A 311 25.97 16.09 1.25
N ALA A 312 25.10 17.08 1.00
CA ALA A 312 23.69 16.98 1.32
C ALA A 312 23.01 15.84 0.54
N THR A 313 23.35 15.70 -0.74
CA THR A 313 22.85 14.61 -1.59
C THR A 313 23.33 13.25 -1.08
N LEU A 314 24.62 13.13 -0.72
CA LEU A 314 25.19 11.92 -0.13
C LEU A 314 24.48 11.52 1.18
N ILE A 315 24.29 12.47 2.09
CA ILE A 315 23.59 12.23 3.36
C ILE A 315 22.15 11.80 3.11
N SER A 316 21.45 12.45 2.19
CA SER A 316 20.08 12.09 1.81
C SER A 316 20.01 10.66 1.26
N PHE A 317 20.90 10.27 0.35
CA PHE A 317 20.92 8.91 -0.19
C PHE A 317 21.32 7.86 0.84
N LEU A 318 22.26 8.17 1.74
CA LEU A 318 22.62 7.26 2.83
C LEU A 318 21.44 7.01 3.77
N LEU A 319 20.69 8.07 4.11
CA LEU A 319 19.52 7.95 4.97
C LEU A 319 18.40 7.15 4.30
N VAL A 320 18.09 7.43 3.03
CA VAL A 320 17.09 6.67 2.26
C VAL A 320 17.51 5.20 2.14
N GLY A 321 18.77 4.93 1.78
CA GLY A 321 19.31 3.57 1.68
C GLY A 321 19.28 2.82 3.01
N LEU A 322 19.56 3.49 4.13
CA LEU A 322 19.43 2.90 5.46
C LEU A 322 17.98 2.52 5.78
N ILE A 323 17.02 3.41 5.50
CA ILE A 323 15.58 3.14 5.73
C ILE A 323 15.11 1.96 4.88
N GLU A 324 15.53 1.92 3.62
CA GLU A 324 15.25 0.82 2.70
C GLU A 324 15.78 -0.52 3.27
N GLU A 325 17.05 -0.58 3.66
CA GLU A 325 17.65 -1.82 4.14
C GLU A 325 17.06 -2.28 5.47
N LEU A 326 16.76 -1.33 6.37
CA LEU A 326 16.03 -1.62 7.61
C LEU A 326 14.62 -2.14 7.35
N SER A 327 13.93 -1.60 6.34
CA SER A 327 12.57 -2.03 5.97
C SER A 327 12.58 -3.46 5.40
N LYS A 328 13.51 -3.76 4.49
CA LYS A 328 13.72 -5.11 3.95
C LYS A 328 14.09 -6.11 5.05
N PHE A 329 15.05 -5.76 5.91
CA PHE A 329 15.45 -6.60 7.05
C PHE A 329 14.30 -6.84 8.02
N TRP A 330 13.53 -5.79 8.35
CA TRP A 330 12.41 -5.89 9.26
C TRP A 330 11.32 -6.83 8.73
N VAL A 331 10.97 -6.71 7.45
CA VAL A 331 10.03 -7.63 6.80
C VAL A 331 10.56 -9.06 6.73
N LEU A 332 11.83 -9.24 6.33
CA LEU A 332 12.48 -10.55 6.29
C LEU A 332 12.41 -11.24 7.66
N LYS A 333 12.76 -10.51 8.71
CA LYS A 333 12.70 -11.00 10.09
C LYS A 333 11.26 -11.33 10.50
N LYS A 334 10.28 -10.47 10.23
CA LYS A 334 8.90 -10.68 10.69
C LYS A 334 8.16 -11.77 9.92
N SER A 335 8.33 -11.85 8.61
CA SER A 335 7.66 -12.83 7.76
C SER A 335 8.38 -14.18 7.71
N GLY A 336 9.72 -14.18 7.81
CA GLY A 336 10.56 -15.36 7.58
C GLY A 336 11.05 -16.10 8.83
N GLN A 337 11.10 -15.47 10.02
CA GLN A 337 11.80 -16.02 11.21
C GLN A 337 11.40 -17.45 11.61
N ARG A 338 10.16 -17.88 11.34
CA ARG A 338 9.68 -19.23 11.68
C ARG A 338 10.11 -20.31 10.70
N PHE A 339 10.58 -19.93 9.52
CA PHE A 339 10.89 -20.83 8.41
C PHE A 339 12.38 -21.01 8.19
N PHE A 340 13.21 -20.16 8.81
CA PHE A 340 14.65 -20.25 8.74
C PHE A 340 15.14 -21.49 9.49
N SER A 341 15.69 -22.44 8.73
CA SER A 341 16.38 -23.62 9.28
C SER A 341 17.89 -23.48 9.20
N SER A 342 18.39 -22.63 8.29
CA SER A 342 19.81 -22.41 8.04
C SER A 342 20.09 -20.93 7.70
N ILE A 343 21.38 -20.56 7.66
CA ILE A 343 21.83 -19.24 7.18
C ILE A 343 21.50 -19.08 5.68
N ASP A 344 21.59 -20.17 4.92
CA ASP A 344 21.27 -20.19 3.49
C ASP A 344 19.80 -19.84 3.23
N ASP A 345 18.86 -20.34 4.05
CA ASP A 345 17.44 -19.94 3.97
C ASP A 345 17.27 -18.42 4.16
N VAL A 346 18.00 -17.83 5.12
CA VAL A 346 17.92 -16.39 5.40
C VAL A 346 18.46 -15.59 4.22
N LEU A 347 19.59 -16.01 3.64
CA LEU A 347 20.20 -15.35 2.48
C LEU A 347 19.29 -15.44 1.26
N GLN A 348 18.80 -16.63 0.91
CA GLN A 348 17.95 -16.82 -0.26
C GLN A 348 16.60 -16.09 -0.14
N LEU A 349 15.94 -16.21 1.02
CA LEU A 349 14.69 -15.47 1.24
C LEU A 349 14.92 -13.96 1.34
N GLY A 350 16.08 -13.52 1.84
CA GLY A 350 16.51 -12.13 1.81
C GLY A 350 16.66 -11.58 0.40
N ILE A 351 17.28 -12.35 -0.50
CA ILE A 351 17.38 -12.00 -1.92
C ILE A 351 15.98 -11.89 -2.55
N ILE A 352 15.08 -12.81 -2.26
CA ILE A 352 13.69 -12.76 -2.76
C ILE A 352 12.95 -11.50 -2.26
N VAL A 353 13.14 -11.11 -1.00
CA VAL A 353 12.59 -9.85 -0.44
C VAL A 353 13.17 -8.65 -1.18
N ALA A 354 14.47 -8.62 -1.44
CA ALA A 354 15.13 -7.52 -2.17
C ALA A 354 14.62 -7.41 -3.62
N ILE A 355 14.43 -8.53 -4.31
CA ILE A 355 13.84 -8.55 -5.65
C ILE A 355 12.41 -8.00 -5.62
N GLY A 356 11.61 -8.42 -4.63
CA GLY A 356 10.25 -7.89 -4.44
C GLY A 356 10.22 -6.38 -4.20
N PHE A 357 11.13 -5.87 -3.37
CA PHE A 357 11.29 -4.43 -3.12
C PHE A 357 11.63 -3.69 -4.42
N ALA A 358 12.68 -4.11 -5.12
CA ALA A 358 13.12 -3.49 -6.36
C ALA A 358 12.05 -3.55 -7.46
N PHE A 359 11.28 -4.64 -7.53
CA PHE A 359 10.16 -4.77 -8.46
C PHE A 359 9.07 -3.73 -8.16
N ALA A 360 8.64 -3.60 -6.90
CA ALA A 360 7.63 -2.62 -6.51
C ALA A 360 8.10 -1.19 -6.76
N GLU A 361 9.35 -0.85 -6.41
CA GLU A 361 9.91 0.48 -6.65
C GLU A 361 9.90 0.84 -8.14
N ASN A 362 10.37 -0.08 -9.01
CA ASN A 362 10.42 0.15 -10.44
C ASN A 362 9.03 0.31 -11.08
N VAL A 363 8.04 -0.44 -10.61
CA VAL A 363 6.68 -0.40 -11.15
C VAL A 363 5.88 0.80 -10.62
N MET A 364 6.02 1.12 -9.33
CA MET A 364 5.22 2.15 -8.66
C MET A 364 5.77 3.56 -8.87
N ASN A 365 7.07 3.72 -9.15
CA ASN A 365 7.67 5.04 -9.34
C ASN A 365 7.56 5.51 -10.80
N PRO A 366 6.64 6.44 -11.13
CA PRO A 366 6.42 6.88 -12.51
C PRO A 366 7.60 7.65 -13.10
N SER A 367 8.47 8.24 -12.27
CA SER A 367 9.63 9.01 -12.75
C SER A 367 10.84 8.15 -13.07
N TYR A 368 10.84 6.87 -12.69
CA TYR A 368 11.98 5.99 -12.92
C TYR A 368 11.75 5.14 -14.17
N PHE A 369 11.22 3.92 -14.03
CA PHE A 369 11.19 2.96 -15.14
C PHE A 369 10.21 3.34 -16.25
N LEU A 370 9.07 3.93 -15.89
CA LEU A 370 8.06 4.38 -16.84
C LEU A 370 8.61 5.49 -17.77
N ALA A 371 9.43 6.40 -17.23
CA ALA A 371 10.07 7.45 -18.03
C ALA A 371 11.03 6.85 -19.08
N PHE A 372 11.78 5.79 -18.74
CA PHE A 372 12.63 5.07 -19.70
C PHE A 372 11.81 4.42 -20.81
N VAL A 373 10.76 3.68 -20.44
CA VAL A 373 9.87 3.04 -21.42
C VAL A 373 9.28 4.08 -22.37
N ARG A 374 8.83 5.22 -21.82
CA ARG A 374 8.30 6.31 -22.63
C ARG A 374 9.35 6.88 -23.58
N GLN A 375 10.51 7.25 -23.04
CA GLN A 375 11.57 7.93 -23.79
C GLN A 375 12.13 7.07 -24.93
N TYR A 376 12.33 5.76 -24.71
CA TYR A 376 12.99 4.91 -25.69
C TYR A 376 12.05 4.07 -26.55
N LEU A 377 10.84 3.75 -26.06
CA LEU A 377 9.95 2.80 -26.75
C LEU A 377 8.66 3.44 -27.29
N LEU A 378 8.18 4.54 -26.71
CA LEU A 378 6.87 5.12 -27.08
C LEU A 378 6.96 6.49 -27.76
N THR A 379 7.89 7.34 -27.35
CA THR A 379 8.06 8.69 -27.90
C THR A 379 8.77 8.71 -29.27
N PRO A 380 9.83 7.91 -29.52
CA PRO A 380 10.51 7.91 -30.82
C PRO A 380 9.61 7.36 -31.93
N GLU A 381 9.78 7.86 -33.16
CA GLU A 381 9.07 7.33 -34.33
C GLU A 381 9.35 5.84 -34.57
N VAL A 382 10.57 5.40 -34.21
CA VAL A 382 11.01 4.00 -34.25
C VAL A 382 11.53 3.61 -32.86
N PRO A 383 10.97 2.56 -32.22
CA PRO A 383 11.41 2.13 -30.90
C PRO A 383 12.92 1.79 -30.83
N GLU A 384 13.64 2.44 -29.92
CA GLU A 384 15.09 2.30 -29.75
C GLU A 384 15.46 1.15 -28.80
N TRP A 385 15.10 -0.08 -29.17
CA TRP A 385 15.32 -1.28 -28.35
C TRP A 385 16.77 -1.47 -27.90
N GLY A 386 17.75 -1.13 -28.75
CA GLY A 386 19.17 -1.24 -28.41
C GLY A 386 19.59 -0.31 -27.27
N ALA A 387 19.18 0.97 -27.35
CA ALA A 387 19.46 1.96 -26.30
C ALA A 387 18.70 1.65 -25.01
N PHE A 388 17.45 1.18 -25.13
CA PHE A 388 16.66 0.72 -23.99
C PHE A 388 17.33 -0.45 -23.27
N MET A 389 17.63 -1.54 -23.99
CA MET A 389 18.26 -2.72 -23.40
C MET A 389 19.65 -2.42 -22.86
N GLY A 390 20.44 -1.58 -23.55
CA GLY A 390 21.75 -1.13 -23.07
C GLY A 390 21.66 -0.40 -21.73
N ASN A 391 20.67 0.49 -21.56
CA ASN A 391 20.44 1.19 -20.30
C ASN A 391 19.92 0.26 -19.19
N VAL A 392 18.97 -0.63 -19.50
CA VAL A 392 18.41 -1.59 -18.53
C VAL A 392 19.50 -2.52 -18.02
N LEU A 393 20.29 -3.12 -18.91
CA LEU A 393 21.40 -4.00 -18.56
C LEU A 393 22.52 -3.24 -17.83
N GLY A 394 22.87 -2.05 -18.32
CA GLY A 394 23.90 -1.21 -17.69
C GLY A 394 23.56 -0.81 -16.25
N ARG A 395 22.29 -0.50 -15.97
CA ARG A 395 21.84 -0.20 -14.60
C ARG A 395 21.79 -1.43 -13.72
N ALA A 396 21.32 -2.57 -14.24
CA ALA A 396 21.30 -3.82 -13.49
C ALA A 396 22.69 -4.28 -13.03
N ILE A 397 23.75 -3.90 -13.75
CA ILE A 397 25.15 -4.17 -13.38
C ILE A 397 25.67 -3.21 -12.30
N LEU A 398 25.16 -1.97 -12.23
CA LEU A 398 25.62 -0.95 -11.28
C LEU A 398 24.88 -1.00 -9.93
N THR A 399 23.72 -1.65 -9.87
CA THR A 399 22.88 -1.75 -8.66
C THR A 399 22.96 -3.11 -7.94
N ASN A 400 23.72 -4.06 -8.48
CA ASN A 400 24.11 -5.31 -7.80
C ASN A 400 25.59 -5.24 -7.43
#